data_AF-A0A1F1SHY8-F1
#
_entry.id   AF-A0A1F1SHY8-F1
#
_cell.length_a   1.000
_cell.length_b   1.000
_cell.length_c   1.000
_cell.angle_alpha   90.00
_cell.angle_beta   90.00
_cell.angle_gamma   90.00
#
_symmetry.space_group_name_H-M   'P 1'
#
loop_
_entity.id
_entity.type
_entity.pdbx_description
1 polymer ?
#
loop_
_entity_poly.entity_id
_entity_poly.type
_entity_poly.pdbx_seq_one_letter_code
_entity_poly.pdbx_strand_id
1 'polypeptide(L)'
;MNRQYSISGFSLYEILFAVAVTAVLAAIALPAYQRYVKDARLKQAASALQNNAHALERFYAQHKSFKKNSTTWADLAVKQNDYFCFRMQGNARGALPDNFTVKAVALNKDSEPRVLKINQDMILTLCETSSSSCSESNTYFSNANGTDSNCVIYE
;
A
#
# COMPACT_ATOMS: atom_id res chain seq x y z
N MET A 1 64.06 3.71 -18.50
CA MET A 1 63.50 2.93 -17.37
C MET A 1 62.10 2.48 -17.75
N ASN A 2 61.96 1.30 -18.37
CA ASN A 2 60.66 0.76 -18.77
C ASN A 2 60.18 -0.23 -17.71
N ARG A 3 59.26 0.21 -16.86
CA ARG A 3 58.61 -0.64 -15.87
C ARG A 3 57.54 -1.45 -16.61
N GLN A 4 57.82 -2.71 -16.92
CA GLN A 4 56.82 -3.63 -17.44
C GLN A 4 55.78 -3.87 -16.34
N TYR A 5 54.56 -3.36 -16.52
CA TYR A 5 53.43 -3.73 -15.70
C TYR A 5 52.96 -5.11 -16.16
N SER A 6 53.23 -6.13 -15.36
CA SER A 6 52.65 -7.45 -15.53
C SER A 6 51.14 -7.35 -15.26
N ILE A 7 50.32 -7.56 -16.28
CA ILE A 7 48.86 -7.66 -16.13
C ILE A 7 48.59 -9.06 -15.61
N SER A 8 48.38 -9.20 -14.31
CA SER A 8 47.89 -10.43 -13.68
C SER A 8 46.40 -10.60 -14.00
N GLY A 9 46.07 -11.67 -14.73
CA GLY A 9 44.68 -12.05 -15.05
C GLY A 9 44.07 -12.98 -13.99
N PHE A 10 42.74 -12.97 -13.89
CA PHE A 10 41.99 -13.91 -13.05
C PHE A 10 41.96 -15.31 -13.66
N SER A 11 42.06 -16.33 -12.81
CA SER A 11 41.85 -17.71 -13.23
C SER A 11 40.36 -18.02 -13.42
N LEU A 12 40.06 -18.96 -14.32
CA LEU A 12 38.70 -19.43 -14.56
C LEU A 12 38.02 -19.95 -13.28
N TYR A 13 38.78 -20.65 -12.42
CA TYR A 13 38.22 -21.19 -11.18
C TYR A 13 37.90 -20.09 -10.15
N GLU A 14 38.64 -18.98 -10.14
CA GLU A 14 38.40 -17.85 -9.22
C GLU A 14 37.10 -17.16 -9.58
N ILE A 15 36.86 -16.93 -10.87
CA ILE A 15 35.59 -16.38 -11.35
C ILE A 15 34.43 -17.35 -11.08
N LEU A 16 34.63 -18.66 -11.29
CA LEU A 16 33.59 -19.66 -11.05
C LEU A 16 33.19 -19.73 -9.57
N PHE A 17 34.16 -19.67 -8.66
CA PHE A 17 33.89 -19.61 -7.22
C PHE A 17 33.22 -18.29 -6.81
N ALA A 18 33.70 -17.15 -7.32
CA ALA A 18 33.10 -15.86 -7.03
C ALA A 18 31.62 -15.80 -7.49
N VAL A 19 31.33 -16.27 -8.70
CA VAL A 19 29.96 -16.34 -9.24
C VAL A 19 29.10 -17.26 -8.37
N ALA A 20 29.61 -18.42 -7.97
CA ALA A 20 28.88 -19.35 -7.10
C ALA A 20 28.48 -18.69 -5.77
N VAL A 21 29.39 -17.97 -5.12
CA VAL A 21 29.08 -17.25 -3.87
C VAL A 21 28.06 -16.15 -4.10
N THR A 22 28.19 -15.35 -5.17
CA THR A 22 27.23 -14.27 -5.46
C THR A 22 25.83 -14.79 -5.77
N ALA A 23 25.71 -15.95 -6.44
CA ALA A 23 24.42 -16.57 -6.72
C ALA A 23 23.70 -16.98 -5.42
N VAL A 24 24.42 -17.55 -4.45
CA VAL A 24 23.87 -17.90 -3.13
C VAL A 24 23.40 -16.65 -2.37
N LEU A 25 24.20 -15.58 -2.39
CA LEU A 25 23.81 -14.31 -1.75
C LEU A 25 22.58 -13.67 -2.41
N ALA A 26 22.53 -13.66 -3.75
CA ALA A 26 21.42 -13.10 -4.51
C ALA A 26 20.11 -13.84 -4.23
N ALA A 27 20.15 -15.17 -4.08
CA ALA A 27 18.98 -15.98 -3.78
C ALA A 27 18.28 -15.59 -2.46
N ILE A 28 19.05 -15.11 -1.47
CA ILE A 28 18.52 -14.64 -0.18
C ILE A 28 18.16 -13.15 -0.25
N ALA A 29 19.04 -12.33 -0.86
CA ALA A 29 18.91 -10.88 -0.88
C ALA A 29 17.71 -10.39 -1.70
N LEU A 30 17.43 -11.00 -2.86
CA LEU A 30 16.36 -10.58 -3.76
C LEU A 30 14.95 -10.67 -3.13
N PRO A 31 14.48 -11.81 -2.59
CA PRO A 31 13.16 -11.89 -1.98
C PRO A 31 13.05 -10.99 -0.73
N ALA A 32 14.13 -10.85 0.03
CA ALA A 32 14.16 -9.96 1.20
C ALA A 32 13.98 -8.48 0.78
N TYR A 33 14.71 -8.04 -0.26
CA TYR A 33 14.58 -6.70 -0.80
C TYR A 33 13.18 -6.42 -1.37
N GLN A 34 12.59 -7.39 -2.08
CA GLN A 34 11.22 -7.27 -2.59
C GLN A 34 10.20 -7.07 -1.46
N ARG A 35 10.31 -7.83 -0.36
CA ARG A 35 9.46 -7.65 0.82
C ARG A 35 9.63 -6.26 1.44
N TYR A 36 10.87 -5.82 1.62
CA TYR A 36 11.18 -4.49 2.14
C TYR A 36 10.53 -3.37 1.31
N VAL A 37 10.62 -3.44 -0.02
CA VAL A 37 10.01 -2.45 -0.92
C VAL A 37 8.48 -2.47 -0.80
N LYS A 38 7.86 -3.66 -0.71
CA LYS A 38 6.41 -3.77 -0.51
C LYS A 38 5.96 -3.14 0.81
N ASP A 39 6.68 -3.39 1.90
CA ASP A 39 6.37 -2.81 3.21
C ASP A 39 6.61 -1.30 3.25
N ALA A 40 7.63 -0.80 2.55
CA ALA A 40 7.85 0.63 2.37
C ALA A 40 6.68 1.31 1.64
N ARG A 41 6.15 0.67 0.59
CA ARG A 41 4.96 1.15 -0.13
C ARG A 41 3.71 1.14 0.74
N LEU A 42 3.53 0.12 1.60
CA LEU A 42 2.45 0.10 2.59
C LEU A 42 2.55 1.26 3.58
N LYS A 43 3.76 1.59 4.06
CA LYS A 43 3.98 2.75 4.94
C LYS A 43 3.61 4.07 4.24
N GLN A 44 3.92 4.21 2.96
CA GLN A 44 3.49 5.37 2.16
C GLN A 44 1.96 5.45 2.05
N ALA A 45 1.30 4.30 1.85
CA ALA A 45 -0.16 4.24 1.84
C ALA A 45 -0.77 4.56 3.21
N ALA A 46 -0.18 4.09 4.30
CA ALA A 46 -0.60 4.40 5.67
C ALA A 46 -0.51 5.91 5.96
N SER A 47 0.59 6.57 5.57
CA SER A 47 0.73 8.02 5.70
C SER A 47 -0.32 8.77 4.88
N ALA A 48 -0.60 8.34 3.65
CA ALA A 48 -1.65 8.92 2.82
C ALA A 48 -3.06 8.72 3.42
N LEU A 49 -3.32 7.56 4.05
CA LEU A 49 -4.56 7.28 4.77
C LEU A 49 -4.73 8.20 5.99
N GLN A 50 -3.68 8.42 6.77
CA GLN A 50 -3.69 9.36 7.89
C GLN A 50 -3.98 10.79 7.43
N ASN A 51 -3.34 11.24 6.34
CA ASN A 51 -3.60 12.55 5.75
C ASN A 51 -5.07 12.70 5.30
N ASN A 52 -5.63 11.65 4.71
CA ASN A 52 -7.05 11.62 4.34
C ASN A 52 -7.97 11.66 5.56
N ALA A 53 -7.66 10.90 6.61
CA ALA A 53 -8.44 10.90 7.83
C ALA A 53 -8.46 12.29 8.50
N HIS A 54 -7.30 12.96 8.60
CA HIS A 54 -7.24 14.34 9.10
C HIS A 54 -8.00 15.36 8.22
N ALA A 55 -8.03 15.16 6.90
CA ALA A 55 -8.86 15.98 6.02
C ALA A 55 -10.36 15.76 6.29
N LEU A 56 -10.76 14.50 6.50
CA LEU A 56 -12.13 14.13 6.86
C LEU A 56 -12.53 14.68 8.23
N GLU A 57 -11.66 14.65 9.24
CA GLU A 57 -11.91 15.24 10.56
C GLU A 57 -12.17 16.75 10.45
N ARG A 58 -11.38 17.47 9.66
CA ARG A 58 -11.60 18.90 9.40
C ARG A 58 -12.93 19.15 8.70
N PHE A 59 -13.30 18.31 7.74
CA PHE A 59 -14.60 18.38 7.07
C PHE A 59 -15.75 18.15 8.08
N TYR A 60 -15.61 17.14 8.94
CA TYR A 60 -16.59 16.83 9.97
C TYR A 60 -16.75 17.97 10.99
N ALA A 61 -15.66 18.65 11.37
CA ALA A 61 -15.72 19.80 12.26
C ALA A 61 -16.64 20.92 11.73
N GLN A 62 -16.66 21.10 10.40
CA GLN A 62 -17.45 22.13 9.71
C GLN A 62 -18.87 21.68 9.37
N HIS A 63 -19.04 20.42 8.95
CA HIS A 63 -20.31 19.92 8.39
C HIS A 63 -21.07 18.95 9.32
N LYS A 64 -20.46 18.52 10.43
CA LYS A 64 -21.00 17.51 11.37
C LYS A 64 -21.39 16.20 10.69
N SER A 65 -20.67 15.85 9.61
CA SER A 65 -20.90 14.66 8.80
C SER A 65 -19.66 14.40 7.95
N PHE A 66 -19.29 13.13 7.76
CA PHE A 66 -18.26 12.72 6.78
C PHE A 66 -18.80 12.59 5.35
N LYS A 67 -20.11 12.78 5.17
CA LYS A 67 -20.79 12.75 3.88
C LYS A 67 -20.96 14.17 3.34
N LYS A 68 -20.66 14.35 2.05
CA LYS A 68 -20.90 15.61 1.34
C LYS A 68 -22.39 15.84 1.10
N ASN A 69 -23.13 14.78 0.81
CA ASN A 69 -24.59 14.78 0.66
C ASN A 69 -25.15 13.38 1.00
N SER A 70 -26.45 13.14 0.73
CA SER A 70 -27.09 11.87 1.10
C SER A 70 -26.53 10.64 0.38
N THR A 71 -25.87 10.79 -0.77
CA THR A 71 -25.40 9.70 -1.64
C THR A 71 -23.90 9.71 -1.93
N THR A 72 -23.17 10.76 -1.50
CA THR A 72 -21.75 10.97 -1.82
C THR A 72 -20.95 11.29 -0.57
N TRP A 73 -19.79 10.67 -0.45
CA TRP A 73 -18.81 10.93 0.60
C TRP A 73 -18.10 12.28 0.40
N ALA A 74 -17.50 12.81 1.47
CA ALA A 74 -16.56 13.92 1.36
C ALA A 74 -15.36 13.56 0.46
N ASP A 75 -14.78 14.57 -0.19
CA ASP A 75 -13.63 14.39 -1.06
C ASP A 75 -12.37 14.06 -0.24
N LEU A 76 -11.67 13.00 -0.62
CA LEU A 76 -10.37 12.65 -0.04
C LEU A 76 -9.29 13.62 -0.55
N ALA A 77 -8.35 13.97 0.33
CA ALA A 77 -7.20 14.82 -0.01
C ALA A 77 -6.24 14.13 -1.00
N VAL A 78 -6.05 12.82 -0.84
CA VAL A 78 -5.24 11.96 -1.72
C VAL A 78 -6.13 10.85 -2.23
N LYS A 79 -6.42 10.85 -3.54
CA LYS A 79 -7.26 9.82 -4.20
C LYS A 79 -6.44 8.66 -4.76
N GLN A 80 -5.17 8.89 -5.06
CA GLN A 80 -4.25 7.89 -5.61
C GLN A 80 -2.79 8.34 -5.43
N ASN A 81 -1.88 7.38 -5.31
CA ASN A 81 -0.44 7.55 -5.48
C ASN A 81 0.08 6.55 -6.54
N ASP A 82 1.39 6.44 -6.69
CA ASP A 82 2.02 5.58 -7.71
C ASP A 82 1.69 4.07 -7.55
N TYR A 83 1.23 3.64 -6.37
CA TYR A 83 1.07 2.22 -6.04
C TYR A 83 -0.34 1.83 -5.57
N PHE A 84 -1.11 2.77 -5.03
CA PHE A 84 -2.41 2.55 -4.40
C PHE A 84 -3.43 3.60 -4.83
N CYS A 85 -4.68 3.20 -4.97
CA CYS A 85 -5.81 4.10 -4.96
C CYS A 85 -6.49 4.12 -3.58
N PHE A 86 -7.06 5.26 -3.23
CA PHE A 86 -7.74 5.49 -1.95
C PHE A 86 -9.20 5.82 -2.22
N ARG A 87 -10.12 5.09 -1.59
CA ARG A 87 -11.55 5.35 -1.67
C ARG A 87 -12.22 5.06 -0.35
N MET A 88 -13.40 5.63 -0.18
CA MET A 88 -14.27 5.32 0.95
C MET A 88 -14.77 3.88 0.82
N GLN A 89 -14.94 3.21 1.95
CA GLN A 89 -15.50 1.88 2.04
C GLN A 89 -17.03 1.98 2.17
N GLY A 90 -17.76 1.30 1.28
CA GLY A 90 -19.22 1.29 1.25
C GLY A 90 -19.86 2.53 0.62
N ASN A 91 -21.13 2.41 0.28
CA ASN A 91 -21.93 3.50 -0.27
C ASN A 91 -22.28 4.51 0.84
N ALA A 92 -22.22 5.81 0.55
CA ALA A 92 -22.66 6.86 1.48
C ALA A 92 -24.19 6.84 1.72
N ARG A 93 -24.98 6.32 0.77
CA ARG A 93 -26.43 6.19 0.91
C ARG A 93 -26.78 5.21 2.04
N GLY A 94 -27.42 5.72 3.08
CA GLY A 94 -27.76 4.94 4.28
C GLY A 94 -26.61 4.75 5.28
N ALA A 95 -25.41 5.25 4.97
CA ALA A 95 -24.31 5.28 5.94
C ALA A 95 -24.55 6.33 7.03
N LEU A 96 -24.11 6.00 8.25
CA LEU A 96 -24.10 6.90 9.39
C LEU A 96 -23.19 8.10 9.11
N PRO A 97 -23.57 9.33 9.51
CA PRO A 97 -22.79 10.53 9.23
C PRO A 97 -21.45 10.59 9.99
N ASP A 98 -21.32 9.85 11.10
CA ASP A 98 -20.21 9.95 12.05
C ASP A 98 -19.19 8.81 11.93
N ASN A 99 -19.39 7.90 10.97
CA ASN A 99 -18.50 6.77 10.74
C ASN A 99 -17.96 6.83 9.30
N PHE A 100 -16.67 6.60 9.16
CA PHE A 100 -16.06 6.36 7.87
C PHE A 100 -15.03 5.23 7.95
N THR A 101 -14.75 4.65 6.80
CA THR A 101 -13.54 3.86 6.60
C THR A 101 -12.97 4.23 5.25
N VAL A 102 -11.71 4.66 5.21
CA VAL A 102 -10.97 4.84 3.96
C VAL A 102 -10.12 3.61 3.75
N LYS A 103 -10.08 3.11 2.52
CA LYS A 103 -9.32 1.93 2.15
C LYS A 103 -8.33 2.26 1.05
N ALA A 104 -7.12 1.75 1.19
CA ALA A 104 -6.06 1.76 0.19
C ALA A 104 -5.99 0.38 -0.48
N VAL A 105 -6.14 0.35 -1.80
CA VAL A 105 -6.03 -0.86 -2.62
C VAL A 105 -4.90 -0.66 -3.62
N ALA A 106 -4.05 -1.68 -3.80
CA ALA A 106 -2.97 -1.61 -4.76
C ALA A 106 -3.50 -1.50 -6.20
N LEU A 107 -2.82 -0.70 -7.03
CA LEU A 107 -3.12 -0.61 -8.47
C LEU A 107 -2.84 -1.94 -9.18
N ASN A 108 -1.83 -2.68 -8.72
CA ASN A 108 -1.50 -4.03 -9.18
C ASN A 108 -1.61 -5.03 -8.02
N LYS A 109 -2.73 -5.75 -7.99
CA LYS A 109 -3.05 -6.72 -6.93
C LYS A 109 -2.21 -7.99 -6.97
N ASP A 110 -1.70 -8.38 -8.13
CA ASP A 110 -0.82 -9.56 -8.24
C ASP A 110 0.52 -9.28 -7.54
N SER A 111 0.99 -8.03 -7.61
CA SER A 111 2.21 -7.61 -6.94
C SER A 111 2.01 -7.37 -5.43
N GLU A 112 0.84 -6.86 -5.03
CA GLU A 112 0.51 -6.50 -3.66
C GLU A 112 -0.98 -6.78 -3.38
N PRO A 113 -1.32 -7.97 -2.86
CA PRO A 113 -2.71 -8.34 -2.56
C PRO A 113 -3.22 -7.72 -1.26
N ARG A 114 -2.31 -7.24 -0.40
CA ARG A 114 -2.63 -6.67 0.90
C ARG A 114 -3.29 -5.30 0.73
N VAL A 115 -4.22 -4.97 1.64
CA VAL A 115 -4.91 -3.68 1.67
C VAL A 115 -4.81 -3.06 3.05
N LEU A 116 -4.76 -1.73 3.09
CA LEU A 116 -4.80 -0.97 4.34
C LEU A 116 -6.12 -0.23 4.46
N LYS A 117 -6.64 -0.14 5.68
CA LYS A 117 -7.87 0.55 6.01
C LYS A 117 -7.60 1.46 7.19
N ILE A 118 -8.22 2.64 7.21
CA ILE A 118 -8.27 3.51 8.39
C ILE A 118 -9.73 3.85 8.68
N ASN A 119 -10.13 3.78 9.94
CA ASN A 119 -11.48 4.12 10.37
C ASN A 119 -11.51 5.51 11.04
N GLN A 120 -12.70 5.93 11.50
CA GLN A 120 -12.90 7.20 12.20
C GLN A 120 -12.17 7.30 13.55
N ASP A 121 -11.77 6.17 14.13
CA ASP A 121 -11.02 6.11 15.38
C ASP A 121 -9.50 6.20 15.15
N MET A 122 -9.08 6.50 13.92
CA MET A 122 -7.67 6.53 13.46
C MET A 122 -6.93 5.19 13.56
N ILE A 123 -7.67 4.08 13.67
CA ILE A 123 -7.09 2.74 13.72
C ILE A 123 -6.78 2.29 12.30
N LEU A 124 -5.50 2.02 12.04
CA LEU A 124 -5.07 1.37 10.81
C LEU A 124 -5.25 -0.15 10.92
N THR A 125 -5.78 -0.76 9.88
CA THR A 125 -6.00 -2.21 9.78
C THR A 125 -5.41 -2.70 8.46
N LEU A 126 -4.54 -3.70 8.54
CA LEU A 126 -3.98 -4.40 7.39
C LEU A 126 -4.76 -5.69 7.17
N CYS A 127 -5.19 -5.95 5.93
CA CYS A 127 -5.79 -7.22 5.55
C CYS A 127 -4.93 -7.89 4.47
N GLU A 128 -4.73 -9.20 4.57
CA GLU A 128 -3.83 -9.93 3.66
C GLU A 128 -4.35 -10.02 2.23
N THR A 129 -5.68 -10.09 2.06
CA THR A 129 -6.30 -10.19 0.74
C THR A 129 -7.55 -9.33 0.68
N SER A 130 -7.86 -8.87 -0.53
CA SER A 130 -9.10 -8.15 -0.82
C SER A 130 -9.62 -8.47 -2.21
N SER A 131 -10.94 -8.57 -2.38
CA SER A 131 -11.56 -8.60 -3.71
C SER A 131 -11.72 -7.21 -4.34
N SER A 132 -11.61 -6.11 -3.56
CA SER A 132 -11.72 -4.74 -4.08
C SER A 132 -10.64 -4.41 -5.11
N SER A 133 -10.95 -3.54 -6.07
CA SER A 133 -10.02 -3.12 -7.14
C SER A 133 -10.13 -1.63 -7.45
N CYS A 134 -9.01 -1.00 -7.77
CA CYS A 134 -8.97 0.38 -8.25
C CYS A 134 -9.68 0.57 -9.60
N SER A 135 -9.91 -0.50 -10.36
CA SER A 135 -10.66 -0.47 -11.61
C SER A 135 -12.19 -0.49 -11.42
N GLU A 136 -12.70 -0.62 -10.19
CA GLU A 136 -14.14 -0.49 -9.92
C GLU A 136 -14.65 0.89 -10.40
N SER A 137 -15.82 0.91 -11.04
CA SER A 137 -16.45 2.15 -11.55
C SER A 137 -16.95 3.07 -10.45
N ASN A 138 -17.24 2.52 -9.27
CA ASN A 138 -17.76 3.25 -8.13
C ASN A 138 -16.66 4.14 -7.51
N THR A 139 -17.08 5.31 -7.00
CA THR A 139 -16.20 6.23 -6.23
C THR A 139 -15.89 5.73 -4.82
N TYR A 140 -16.43 4.57 -4.46
CA TYR A 140 -16.27 3.87 -3.18
C TYR A 140 -16.08 2.37 -3.44
N PHE A 141 -15.57 1.63 -2.47
CA PHE A 141 -15.48 0.16 -2.55
C PHE A 141 -16.78 -0.49 -2.11
N SER A 142 -17.35 -1.33 -2.97
CA SER A 142 -18.78 -1.64 -2.96
C SER A 142 -19.25 -2.57 -1.83
N ASN A 143 -18.35 -3.37 -1.25
CA ASN A 143 -18.68 -4.35 -0.20
C ASN A 143 -17.87 -4.09 1.08
N ALA A 144 -18.56 -3.80 2.18
CA ALA A 144 -17.92 -3.60 3.50
C ALA A 144 -17.68 -4.91 4.27
N ASN A 145 -18.48 -5.95 4.00
CA ASN A 145 -18.44 -7.22 4.73
C ASN A 145 -17.97 -8.35 3.79
N GLY A 146 -16.93 -9.08 4.20
CA GLY A 146 -16.47 -10.29 3.51
C GLY A 146 -15.61 -10.08 2.26
N THR A 147 -15.21 -8.85 1.92
CA THR A 147 -14.23 -8.59 0.84
C THR A 147 -12.80 -8.79 1.26
N ASP A 148 -12.52 -8.54 2.53
CA ASP A 148 -11.18 -8.48 3.09
C ASP A 148 -11.02 -9.63 4.08
N SER A 149 -9.93 -10.39 3.94
CA SER A 149 -9.67 -11.57 4.76
C SER A 149 -8.36 -11.42 5.52
N ASN A 150 -8.31 -12.06 6.70
CA ASN A 150 -7.17 -12.04 7.62
C ASN A 150 -6.71 -10.61 7.95
N CYS A 151 -7.60 -9.85 8.58
CA CYS A 151 -7.36 -8.47 8.97
C CYS A 151 -6.80 -8.36 10.39
N VAL A 152 -5.74 -7.59 10.56
CA VAL A 152 -5.09 -7.30 11.84
C VAL A 152 -4.88 -5.80 12.01
N ILE A 153 -4.81 -5.32 13.24
CA ILE A 153 -4.43 -3.93 13.53
C ILE A 153 -3.00 -3.72 13.01
N TYR A 154 -2.79 -2.65 12.27
CA TYR A 154 -1.49 -2.27 11.72
C TYR A 154 -0.80 -1.29 12.67
N GLU A 155 0.28 -1.75 13.31
CA GLU A 155 1.10 -0.98 14.25
C GLU A 155 2.19 -0.14 13.55
#